data_AF-A0A7S3AZN5-F1
#
_entry.id   AF-A0A7S3AZN5-F1
#
_cell.length_a   1.000
_cell.length_b   1.000
_cell.length_c   1.000
_cell.angle_alpha   90.00
_cell.angle_beta   90.00
_cell.angle_gamma   90.00
#
_symmetry.space_group_name_H-M   'P 1'
#
loop_
_entity.id
_entity.type
_entity.pdbx_description
1 polymer ?
#
loop_
_entity_poly.entity_id
_entity_poly.type
_entity_poly.pdbx_seq_one_letter_code
_entity_poly.pdbx_strand_id
1 'polypeptide(L)'
;YASAPAGWNWFYLQLDDGSEFTGAAFNNEGNQQDEVHTIRGTRVPAGGGAPMFNISGGTVTRLSSYRSNATGTVYPSSVRIEIADLNVTLTPIQQAQLAWPYDRGEIYE
;
A
#
# COMPACT_ATOMS: atom_id res chain seq x y z
N TYR A 1 -22.41 -1.05 11.73
CA TYR A 1 -21.29 -0.53 12.53
C TYR A 1 -20.06 -0.52 11.65
N ALA A 2 -19.40 0.63 11.47
CA ALA A 2 -18.11 0.65 10.78
C ALA A 2 -17.07 0.02 11.72
N SER A 3 -16.43 -1.06 11.29
CA SER A 3 -15.33 -1.73 12.01
C SER A 3 -14.19 -0.76 12.27
N ALA A 4 -13.47 -0.93 13.38
CA ALA A 4 -12.34 -0.08 13.75
C ALA A 4 -11.25 -0.09 12.65
N PRO A 5 -10.59 1.06 12.39
CA PRO A 5 -9.48 1.13 11.45
C PRO A 5 -8.30 0.30 11.96
N ALA A 6 -7.75 -0.57 11.11
CA ALA A 6 -6.66 -1.49 11.43
C ALA A 6 -5.32 -1.09 10.77
N GLY A 7 -5.35 -0.16 9.82
CA GLY A 7 -4.15 0.37 9.16
C GLY A 7 -4.37 0.69 7.69
N TRP A 8 -3.27 0.82 6.94
CA TRP A 8 -3.30 1.08 5.50
C TRP A 8 -2.12 0.42 4.79
N ASN A 9 -2.31 0.09 3.51
CA ASN A 9 -1.24 -0.21 2.57
C ASN A 9 -1.11 1.00 1.64
N TRP A 10 0.07 1.61 1.55
CA TRP A 10 0.32 2.79 0.72
C TRP A 10 1.38 2.50 -0.34
N PHE A 11 1.17 3.05 -1.54
CA PHE A 11 2.05 2.84 -2.69
C PHE A 11 2.30 4.17 -3.40
N TYR A 12 3.53 4.37 -3.82
CA TYR A 12 3.92 5.39 -4.79
C TYR A 12 4.80 4.75 -5.86
N LEU A 13 4.45 4.99 -7.12
CA LEU A 13 5.08 4.37 -8.29
C LEU A 13 5.48 5.47 -9.27
N GLN A 14 6.72 5.37 -9.75
CA GLN A 14 7.20 6.10 -10.92
C GLN A 14 7.26 5.08 -12.07
N LEU A 15 6.55 5.37 -13.16
CA LEU A 15 6.39 4.45 -14.28
C LEU A 15 7.34 4.82 -15.42
N ASP A 16 7.67 3.84 -16.26
CA ASP A 16 8.64 4.00 -17.37
C ASP A 16 8.19 5.03 -18.42
N ASP A 17 6.88 5.28 -18.53
CA ASP A 17 6.31 6.30 -19.41
C ASP A 17 6.41 7.74 -18.82
N GLY A 18 6.99 7.88 -17.63
CA GLY A 18 7.12 9.14 -16.89
C GLY A 18 5.86 9.56 -16.14
N SER A 19 4.80 8.73 -16.14
CA SER A 19 3.63 8.94 -15.28
C SER A 19 3.87 8.42 -13.86
N GLU A 20 3.08 8.92 -12.90
CA GLU A 20 3.20 8.53 -11.50
C GLU A 20 1.85 8.07 -10.94
N PHE A 21 1.90 7.20 -9.94
CA PHE A 21 0.73 6.77 -9.18
C PHE A 21 0.99 6.89 -7.69
N THR A 22 0.04 7.45 -6.94
CA THR A 22 -0.02 7.39 -5.48
C THR A 22 -1.36 6.78 -5.06
N GLY A 23 -1.37 5.84 -4.13
CA GLY A 23 -2.62 5.21 -3.70
C GLY A 23 -2.53 4.51 -2.37
N ALA A 24 -3.69 4.31 -1.75
CA ALA A 24 -3.82 3.59 -0.49
C ALA A 24 -5.04 2.68 -0.46
N ALA A 25 -4.86 1.51 0.16
CA ALA A 25 -5.93 0.63 0.60
C ALA A 25 -6.04 0.70 2.12
N PHE A 26 -7.24 0.99 2.64
CA PHE A 26 -7.49 1.11 4.07
C PHE A 26 -8.04 -0.19 4.64
N ASN A 27 -7.43 -0.64 5.73
CA ASN A 27 -7.77 -1.88 6.39
C ASN A 27 -8.61 -1.60 7.63
N ASN A 28 -9.48 -2.53 7.95
CA ASN A 28 -10.26 -2.60 9.16
C ASN A 28 -10.25 -4.04 9.70
N GLU A 29 -10.74 -4.22 10.92
CA GLU A 29 -10.76 -5.54 11.56
C GLU A 29 -11.42 -6.65 10.71
N GLY A 30 -12.40 -6.27 9.88
CA GLY A 30 -13.15 -7.20 9.04
C GLY A 30 -12.46 -7.60 7.73
N ASN A 31 -11.49 -6.82 7.24
CA ASN A 31 -10.84 -7.07 5.95
C ASN A 31 -9.32 -7.21 6.02
N GLN A 32 -8.69 -7.00 7.18
CA GLN A 32 -7.22 -6.98 7.31
C GLN A 32 -6.54 -8.31 6.93
N GLN A 33 -7.28 -9.42 6.90
CA GLN A 33 -6.77 -10.73 6.50
C GLN A 33 -7.06 -11.06 5.02
N ASP A 34 -7.89 -10.26 4.37
CA ASP A 34 -8.32 -10.52 3.01
C ASP A 34 -7.12 -10.57 2.06
N GLU A 35 -7.27 -11.34 0.99
CA GLU A 35 -6.28 -11.39 -0.07
C GLU A 35 -6.35 -10.15 -0.97
N VAL A 36 -7.55 -9.56 -1.10
CA VAL A 36 -7.86 -8.46 -2.01
C VAL A 36 -8.40 -7.29 -1.21
N HIS A 37 -7.81 -6.11 -1.42
CA HIS A 37 -8.25 -4.86 -0.82
C HIS A 37 -8.62 -3.84 -1.88
N THR A 38 -9.64 -3.02 -1.62
CA THR A 38 -9.97 -1.88 -2.47
C THR A 38 -8.94 -0.77 -2.30
N ILE A 39 -8.36 -0.30 -3.40
CA ILE A 39 -7.43 0.84 -3.44
C ILE A 39 -8.08 2.06 -4.09
N ARG A 40 -7.72 3.23 -3.59
CA ARG A 40 -8.00 4.52 -4.20
C ARG A 40 -6.70 5.29 -4.32
N GLY A 41 -6.58 6.09 -5.36
CA GLY A 41 -5.35 6.81 -5.62
C GLY A 41 -5.50 7.90 -6.65
N THR A 42 -4.37 8.47 -7.02
CA THR A 42 -4.23 9.49 -8.04
C THR A 42 -3.19 9.05 -9.04
N ARG A 43 -3.50 9.22 -10.33
CA ARG A 43 -2.51 9.13 -11.41
C ARG A 43 -2.13 10.52 -11.90
N VAL A 44 -0.83 10.74 -12.07
CA VAL A 44 -0.25 11.96 -12.63
C VAL A 44 0.32 11.63 -14.01
N PRO A 45 -0.20 12.22 -15.11
CA PRO A 45 0.33 11.97 -16.44
C PRO A 45 1.77 12.46 -16.61
N ALA A 46 2.48 11.89 -17.58
CA ALA A 46 3.82 12.32 -17.95
C ALA A 46 3.86 13.84 -18.23
N GLY A 47 4.85 14.54 -17.68
CA GLY A 47 4.99 15.99 -17.81
C GLY A 47 4.17 16.83 -16.82
N GLY A 48 3.49 16.21 -15.85
CA GLY A 48 2.94 16.87 -14.64
C GLY A 48 1.82 17.90 -14.86
N GLY A 49 1.35 18.07 -16.10
CA GLY A 49 0.53 19.22 -16.51
C GLY A 49 -0.99 19.02 -16.56
N ALA A 50 -1.50 17.81 -16.28
CA ALA A 50 -2.92 17.47 -16.39
C ALA A 50 -3.53 17.17 -15.01
N PRO A 51 -4.85 17.35 -14.82
CA PRO A 51 -5.46 17.29 -13.50
C PRO A 51 -5.23 15.92 -12.86
N MET A 52 -4.88 15.94 -11.57
CA MET A 52 -4.82 14.75 -10.72
C MET A 52 -6.14 13.99 -10.82
N PHE A 53 -6.14 12.83 -11.48
CA PHE A 53 -7.35 12.02 -11.60
C PHE A 53 -7.43 11.12 -10.37
N ASN A 54 -8.41 11.38 -9.51
CA ASN A 54 -8.77 10.42 -8.47
C ASN A 54 -9.37 9.18 -9.13
N ILE A 55 -8.73 8.04 -8.93
CA ILE A 55 -9.18 6.75 -9.42
C ILE A 55 -9.63 5.94 -8.21
N SER A 56 -10.78 5.30 -8.32
CA SER A 56 -11.37 4.47 -7.27
C SER A 56 -11.91 3.18 -7.87
N GLY A 57 -12.08 2.16 -7.03
CA GLY A 57 -12.56 0.84 -7.47
C GLY A 57 -11.45 -0.04 -8.05
N GLY A 58 -10.19 0.28 -7.80
CA GLY A 58 -9.09 -0.64 -8.05
C GLY A 58 -8.92 -1.66 -6.94
N THR A 59 -8.06 -2.65 -7.18
CA THR A 59 -7.71 -3.71 -6.24
C THR A 59 -6.22 -3.77 -5.97
N VAL A 60 -5.87 -4.16 -4.75
CA VAL A 60 -4.54 -4.61 -4.34
C VAL A 60 -4.68 -6.06 -3.93
N THR A 61 -4.06 -6.97 -4.67
CA THR A 61 -4.09 -8.41 -4.42
C THR A 61 -2.76 -8.85 -3.85
N ARG A 62 -2.77 -9.48 -2.68
CA ARG A 62 -1.58 -10.08 -2.06
C ARG A 62 -1.13 -11.30 -2.86
N LEU A 63 0.08 -11.27 -3.39
CA LEU A 63 0.68 -12.39 -4.12
C LEU A 63 1.59 -13.24 -3.25
N SER A 64 2.23 -12.62 -2.25
CA SER A 64 3.07 -13.31 -1.29
C SER A 64 3.06 -12.59 0.06
N SER A 65 3.53 -13.27 1.10
CA SER A 65 3.58 -12.75 2.46
C SER A 65 4.99 -12.86 3.03
N TYR A 66 5.34 -11.92 3.89
CA TYR A 66 6.53 -11.94 4.72
C TYR A 66 6.14 -12.02 6.18
N ARG A 67 6.74 -12.95 6.93
CA ARG A 67 6.58 -13.01 8.38
C ARG A 67 7.78 -12.35 9.04
N SER A 68 7.52 -11.33 9.84
CA SER A 68 8.54 -10.70 10.68
C SER A 68 9.13 -11.70 11.68
N ASN A 69 10.45 -11.77 11.74
CA ASN A 69 11.15 -12.49 12.80
C ASN A 69 11.11 -11.74 14.15
N ALA A 70 10.95 -10.41 14.13
CA ALA A 70 10.97 -9.58 15.34
C ALA A 70 9.62 -9.59 16.09
N THR A 71 8.51 -9.61 15.34
CA THR A 71 7.15 -9.48 15.93
C THR A 71 6.23 -10.64 15.60
N GLY A 72 6.62 -11.54 14.68
CA GLY A 72 5.75 -12.61 14.18
C GLY A 72 4.63 -12.14 13.24
N THR A 73 4.48 -10.82 13.05
CA THR A 73 3.48 -10.20 12.18
C THR A 73 3.66 -10.65 10.73
N VAL A 74 2.56 -10.89 10.04
CA VAL A 74 2.55 -11.26 8.61
C VAL A 74 2.13 -10.05 7.80
N TYR A 75 2.98 -9.65 6.85
CA TYR A 75 2.75 -8.53 5.95
C TYR A 75 2.57 -9.02 4.51
N PRO A 76 1.72 -8.39 3.69
CA PRO A 76 1.80 -8.56 2.25
C PRO A 76 3.19 -8.12 1.78
N SER A 77 3.89 -8.99 1.06
CA SER A 77 5.25 -8.74 0.61
C SER A 77 5.27 -8.38 -0.87
N SER A 78 4.75 -9.27 -1.72
CA SER A 78 4.48 -8.95 -3.13
C SER A 78 3.00 -8.74 -3.35
N VAL A 79 2.64 -7.76 -4.17
CA VAL A 79 1.24 -7.41 -4.46
C VAL A 79 1.05 -7.15 -5.96
N ARG A 80 -0.17 -7.35 -6.45
CA ARG A 80 -0.62 -6.84 -7.73
C ARG A 80 -1.56 -5.66 -7.50
N ILE A 81 -1.37 -4.57 -8.23
CA ILE A 81 -2.27 -3.42 -8.24
C ILE A 81 -2.96 -3.35 -9.59
N GLU A 82 -4.29 -3.34 -9.58
CA GLU A 82 -5.13 -3.20 -10.76
C GLU A 82 -6.08 -2.02 -10.57
N ILE A 83 -5.87 -0.93 -11.30
CA ILE A 83 -6.68 0.29 -11.16
C ILE A 83 -6.69 1.09 -12.48
N ALA A 84 -7.90 1.33 -13.02
CA ALA A 84 -8.06 1.87 -14.38
C ALA A 84 -7.23 1.09 -15.42
N ASP A 85 -6.22 1.72 -16.02
CA ASP A 85 -5.31 1.13 -17.00
C ASP A 85 -3.96 0.67 -16.39
N LEU A 86 -3.76 0.86 -15.08
CA LEU A 86 -2.59 0.37 -14.37
C LEU A 86 -2.80 -1.10 -13.97
N ASN A 87 -1.89 -1.97 -14.42
CA ASN A 87 -1.76 -3.35 -13.94
C ASN A 87 -0.28 -3.66 -13.68
N VAL A 88 0.12 -3.64 -12.41
CA VAL A 88 1.53 -3.78 -12.01
C VAL A 88 1.68 -4.81 -10.91
N THR A 89 2.78 -5.55 -10.96
CA THR A 89 3.20 -6.43 -9.88
C THR A 89 4.37 -5.76 -9.16
N LEU A 90 4.19 -5.54 -7.85
CA LEU A 90 5.22 -5.00 -6.98
C LEU A 90 5.91 -6.15 -6.26
N THR A 91 7.24 -6.21 -6.43
CA THR A 91 8.10 -7.18 -5.74
C THR A 91 9.14 -6.42 -4.94
N PRO A 92 9.25 -6.64 -3.62
CA PRO A 92 10.20 -5.93 -2.80
C PRO A 92 11.63 -6.39 -3.12
N ILE A 93 12.54 -5.43 -3.28
CA ILE A 93 13.97 -5.71 -3.44
C ILE A 93 14.62 -6.20 -2.13
N GLN A 94 14.00 -5.90 -0.99
CA GLN A 94 14.42 -6.32 0.34
C GLN A 94 13.20 -6.45 1.25
N GLN A 95 13.18 -7.48 2.10
CA GLN A 95 12.22 -7.57 3.20
C GLN A 95 12.66 -6.63 4.32
N ALA A 96 11.87 -5.61 4.60
CA ALA A 96 12.18 -4.61 5.62
C ALA A 96 10.99 -4.44 6.56
N GLN A 97 11.29 -4.33 7.85
CA GLN A 97 10.37 -3.86 8.87
C GLN A 97 11.11 -2.88 9.74
N LEU A 98 10.58 -1.67 9.84
CA LEU A 98 11.04 -0.72 10.85
C LEU A 98 10.28 -1.02 12.15
N ALA A 99 10.99 -1.59 13.12
CA ALA A 99 10.50 -1.68 14.49
C ALA A 99 11.01 -0.44 15.23
N TRP A 100 10.13 0.53 15.49
CA TRP A 100 10.47 1.64 16.38
C TRP A 100 10.63 1.08 17.80
N PRO A 101 11.66 1.47 18.57
CA PRO A 101 11.82 0.95 19.91
C PRO A 101 10.61 1.37 20.76
N TYR A 102 9.86 0.39 21.26
CA TYR A 102 8.85 0.57 22.29
C TYR A 102 9.49 0.83 23.67
N ASP A 103 10.81 1.01 23.74
CA ASP A 103 11.57 1.13 24.99
C ASP A 103 12.59 2.29 24.92
N ARG A 104 12.06 3.50 25.09
CA ARG A 104 12.62 4.62 25.87
C ARG A 104 11.74 5.84 25.61
N GLY A 105 11.03 6.29 26.65
CA GLY A 105 10.06 7.38 26.59
C GLY A 105 10.65 8.74 26.27
N GLU A 106 11.02 8.97 25.03
CA GLU A 106 11.33 10.29 24.50
C GLU A 106 10.55 10.48 23.19
N ILE A 107 9.32 10.94 23.36
CA ILE A 107 8.62 11.67 22.31
C ILE A 107 9.24 13.07 22.35
N TYR A 108 9.99 13.45 21.31
CA TYR A 108 10.34 14.85 21.10
C TYR A 108 9.10 15.52 20.51
N GLU A 109 8.51 16.43 21.29
CA GLU A 109 7.51 17.42 20.86
C GLU A 109 8.13 18.45 19.89
#